data_AF-A0A968TM98-F1
#
_entry.id   AF-A0A968TM98-F1
#
_cell.length_a   1.000
_cell.length_b   1.000
_cell.length_c   1.000
_cell.angle_alpha   90.00
_cell.angle_beta   90.00
_cell.angle_gamma   90.00
#
_symmetry.space_group_name_H-M   'P 1'
#
loop_
_entity.id
_entity.type
_entity.pdbx_description
1 polymer ?
#
loop_
_entity_poly.entity_id
_entity_poly.type
_entity_poly.pdbx_seq_one_letter_code
_entity_poly.pdbx_strand_id
1 'polypeptide(L)'
;NPSQAEPIIATTISSQKQLFESGRELEIDQYFRSAVEERAELRKKVASKVKSFKAVFAVLDWSLRGDVPDAYAAAVDLLAECNAILISALQYFYLEYPKTPKGISQIDRDTKLDVLINGLARAQKLSAEARLKAVIQMAGAKRRVVKAAVIDAATLLVNRRNKKSVMTLLTWFASNKETDAYIRQYSQDALEDLV
;
A
#
# COMPACT_ATOMS: atom_id res chain seq x y z
N ASN A 1 47.35 -27.78 -18.16
CA ASN A 1 47.00 -26.69 -17.25
C ASN A 1 45.50 -26.45 -17.25
N PRO A 2 44.78 -26.92 -16.22
CA PRO A 2 43.47 -26.41 -15.87
C PRO A 2 43.62 -25.13 -15.04
N SER A 3 42.69 -24.18 -15.16
CA SER A 3 42.26 -23.22 -14.11
C SER A 3 41.28 -22.22 -14.75
N GLN A 4 39.97 -22.48 -14.66
CA GLN A 4 39.05 -21.84 -13.70
C GLN A 4 38.87 -20.33 -13.91
N ALA A 5 37.86 -19.98 -14.70
CA ALA A 5 37.31 -18.62 -14.76
C ALA A 5 35.78 -18.66 -14.93
N GLU A 6 35.07 -19.46 -14.14
CA GLU A 6 33.63 -19.27 -13.90
C GLU A 6 33.33 -19.59 -12.44
N PRO A 7 33.20 -18.56 -11.57
CA PRO A 7 32.12 -18.61 -10.60
C PRO A 7 31.55 -17.23 -10.18
N ILE A 8 31.64 -16.17 -10.98
CA ILE A 8 31.19 -14.83 -10.50
C ILE A 8 29.74 -14.52 -10.91
N ILE A 9 29.32 -14.87 -12.13
CA ILE A 9 28.00 -14.47 -12.65
C ILE A 9 26.86 -15.34 -12.07
N ALA A 10 27.09 -16.65 -11.91
CA ALA A 10 26.13 -17.56 -11.28
C ALA A 10 25.93 -17.24 -9.78
N THR A 11 26.95 -16.72 -9.11
CA THR A 11 26.91 -16.39 -7.68
C THR A 11 26.12 -15.11 -7.42
N THR A 12 26.10 -14.14 -8.35
CA THR A 12 25.29 -12.92 -8.22
C THR A 12 23.80 -13.17 -8.45
N ILE A 13 23.43 -14.08 -9.37
CA ILE A 13 22.03 -14.50 -9.56
C ILE A 13 21.59 -15.43 -8.41
N SER A 14 22.48 -16.29 -7.92
CA SER A 14 22.23 -17.14 -6.76
C SER A 14 22.06 -16.33 -5.48
N SER A 15 22.86 -15.29 -5.25
CA SER A 15 22.73 -14.41 -4.08
C SER A 15 21.49 -13.51 -4.14
N GLN A 16 21.03 -13.11 -5.32
CA GLN A 16 19.72 -12.46 -5.47
C GLN A 16 18.55 -13.43 -5.24
N LYS A 17 18.67 -14.71 -5.65
CA LYS A 17 17.68 -15.77 -5.32
C LYS A 17 17.71 -16.18 -3.84
N GLN A 18 18.89 -16.26 -3.22
CA GLN A 18 19.07 -16.63 -1.81
C GLN A 18 18.69 -15.51 -0.83
N LEU A 19 18.53 -14.28 -1.31
CA LEU A 19 17.99 -13.17 -0.52
C LEU A 19 16.46 -13.21 -0.36
N PHE A 20 15.75 -14.11 -1.04
CA PHE A 20 14.30 -14.33 -0.89
C PHE A 20 13.95 -15.36 0.20
N GLU A 21 14.94 -16.01 0.81
CA GLU A 21 14.72 -17.08 1.79
C GLU A 21 14.76 -16.57 3.23
N SER A 22 14.05 -15.48 3.51
CA SER A 22 13.60 -15.28 4.89
C SER A 22 12.29 -16.07 5.05
N GLY A 23 12.18 -16.94 6.05
CA GLY A 23 10.95 -17.70 6.31
C GLY A 23 9.68 -16.83 6.47
N ARG A 24 9.84 -15.51 6.60
CA ARG A 24 8.74 -14.53 6.64
C ARG A 24 8.15 -14.23 5.26
N GLU A 25 8.95 -14.27 4.19
CA GLU A 25 8.49 -14.06 2.81
C GLU A 25 7.80 -15.30 2.25
N LEU A 26 8.21 -16.49 2.70
CA LEU A 26 7.52 -17.74 2.40
C LEU A 26 6.08 -17.76 2.94
N GLU A 27 5.85 -17.24 4.14
CA GLU A 27 4.50 -17.14 4.72
C GLU A 27 3.61 -16.13 3.96
N ILE A 28 4.19 -15.07 3.37
CA ILE A 28 3.47 -14.11 2.51
C ILE A 28 3.13 -14.76 1.17
N ASP A 29 4.07 -15.47 0.53
CA ASP A 29 3.82 -16.23 -0.70
C ASP A 29 2.72 -17.28 -0.49
N GLN A 30 2.78 -18.03 0.61
CA GLN A 30 1.76 -19.02 0.96
C GLN A 30 0.37 -18.38 1.10
N TYR A 31 0.27 -17.22 1.78
CA TYR A 31 -1.00 -16.50 1.91
C TYR A 31 -1.62 -16.17 0.55
N PHE A 32 -0.86 -15.62 -0.38
CA PHE A 32 -1.41 -15.24 -1.69
C PHE A 32 -1.68 -16.45 -2.60
N ARG A 33 -1.00 -17.57 -2.39
CA ARG A 33 -1.27 -18.82 -3.13
C ARG A 33 -2.43 -19.64 -2.56
N SER A 34 -2.79 -19.44 -1.30
CA SER A 34 -3.96 -20.06 -0.69
C SER A 34 -5.26 -19.59 -1.34
N ALA A 35 -6.29 -20.44 -1.22
CA ALA A 35 -7.65 -20.12 -1.64
C ALA A 35 -8.19 -18.87 -0.91
N VAL A 36 -9.14 -18.18 -1.51
CA VAL A 36 -9.68 -16.91 -0.98
C VAL A 36 -10.25 -17.11 0.42
N GLU A 37 -10.91 -18.24 0.65
CA GLU A 37 -11.52 -18.62 1.92
C GLU A 37 -10.46 -18.88 3.01
N GLU A 38 -9.36 -19.56 2.66
CA GLU A 38 -8.26 -19.87 3.58
C GLU A 38 -7.49 -18.62 4.02
N ARG A 39 -7.41 -17.60 3.14
CA ARG A 39 -6.71 -16.35 3.45
C ARG A 39 -7.29 -15.65 4.67
N ALA A 40 -8.60 -15.72 4.89
CA ALA A 40 -9.22 -15.11 6.06
C ALA A 40 -8.63 -15.66 7.37
N GLU A 41 -8.36 -16.97 7.42
CA GLU A 41 -7.80 -17.67 8.57
C GLU A 41 -6.30 -17.40 8.74
N LEU A 42 -5.56 -17.31 7.63
CA LEU A 42 -4.11 -17.08 7.62
C LEU A 42 -3.72 -15.62 7.92
N ARG A 43 -4.59 -14.67 7.59
CA ARG A 43 -4.32 -13.22 7.57
C ARG A 43 -3.63 -12.71 8.84
N LYS A 44 -4.17 -13.02 10.02
CA LYS A 44 -3.63 -12.53 11.31
C LYS A 44 -2.25 -13.11 11.61
N LYS A 45 -2.06 -14.40 11.33
CA LYS A 45 -0.79 -15.09 11.51
C LYS A 45 0.28 -14.50 10.59
N VAL A 46 -0.03 -14.32 9.32
CA VAL A 46 0.91 -13.79 8.31
C VAL A 46 1.20 -12.31 8.56
N ALA A 47 0.20 -11.50 8.92
CA ALA A 47 0.39 -10.09 9.27
C ALA A 47 1.38 -9.92 10.43
N SER A 48 1.41 -10.85 11.40
CA SER A 48 2.40 -10.81 12.49
C SER A 48 3.85 -10.90 12.01
N LYS A 49 4.10 -11.35 10.77
CA LYS A 49 5.42 -11.47 10.16
C LYS A 49 5.81 -10.24 9.34
N VAL A 50 4.85 -9.38 8.97
CA VAL A 50 5.08 -8.13 8.24
C VAL A 50 5.62 -7.07 9.21
N LYS A 51 6.94 -7.14 9.47
CA LYS A 51 7.64 -6.27 10.44
C LYS A 51 8.72 -5.38 9.82
N SER A 52 8.85 -5.35 8.49
CA SER A 52 9.88 -4.59 7.78
C SER A 52 9.34 -4.01 6.48
N PHE A 53 10.01 -2.98 5.94
CA PHE A 53 9.65 -2.41 4.64
C PHE A 53 9.74 -3.45 3.51
N LYS A 54 10.74 -4.34 3.56
CA LYS A 54 10.87 -5.44 2.61
C LYS A 54 9.62 -6.33 2.60
N ALA A 55 9.09 -6.68 3.77
CA ALA A 55 7.88 -7.49 3.88
C ALA A 55 6.64 -6.72 3.38
N VAL A 56 6.52 -5.42 3.69
CA VAL A 56 5.46 -4.58 3.13
C VAL A 56 5.54 -4.54 1.61
N PHE A 57 6.73 -4.35 1.04
CA PHE A 57 6.93 -4.35 -0.42
C PHE A 57 6.62 -5.69 -1.05
N ALA A 58 6.96 -6.80 -0.41
CA ALA A 58 6.54 -8.12 -0.89
C ALA A 58 5.01 -8.20 -1.02
N VAL A 59 4.26 -7.75 0.00
CA VAL A 59 2.79 -7.69 -0.06
C VAL A 59 2.30 -6.79 -1.20
N LEU A 60 2.95 -5.64 -1.43
CA LEU A 60 2.63 -4.73 -2.53
C LEU A 60 3.01 -5.27 -3.91
N ASP A 61 4.03 -6.12 -4.01
CA ASP A 61 4.39 -6.81 -5.27
C ASP A 61 3.33 -7.85 -5.62
N TRP A 62 2.83 -8.59 -4.62
CA TRP A 62 1.73 -9.52 -4.79
C TRP A 62 0.44 -8.86 -5.26
N SER A 63 0.15 -7.63 -4.83
CA SER A 63 -1.09 -6.94 -5.24
C SER A 63 -1.18 -6.63 -6.73
N LEU A 64 -0.07 -6.73 -7.48
CA LEU A 64 -0.01 -6.48 -8.91
C LEU A 64 -0.16 -7.76 -9.76
N ARG A 65 -0.21 -8.93 -9.12
CA ARG A 65 -0.23 -10.22 -9.82
C ARG A 65 -1.61 -10.55 -10.36
N GLY A 66 -1.77 -10.47 -11.68
CA GLY A 66 -3.01 -10.83 -12.37
C GLY A 66 -3.35 -12.33 -12.35
N ASP A 67 -2.39 -13.19 -12.01
CA ASP A 67 -2.58 -14.64 -11.87
C ASP A 67 -3.09 -15.05 -10.48
N VAL A 68 -3.22 -14.11 -9.55
CA VAL A 68 -3.68 -14.34 -8.19
C VAL A 68 -5.09 -13.78 -8.04
N PRO A 69 -6.10 -14.62 -7.76
CA PRO A 69 -7.46 -14.15 -7.53
C PRO A 69 -7.50 -13.11 -6.39
N ASP A 70 -8.18 -11.99 -6.62
CA ASP A 70 -8.35 -10.89 -5.66
C ASP A 70 -7.06 -10.37 -5.03
N ALA A 71 -5.94 -10.40 -5.77
CA ALA A 71 -4.62 -9.99 -5.27
C ALA A 71 -4.62 -8.62 -4.58
N TYR A 72 -5.29 -7.64 -5.20
CA TYR A 72 -5.47 -6.30 -4.65
C TYR A 72 -6.16 -6.34 -3.28
N ALA A 73 -7.34 -6.96 -3.21
CA ALA A 73 -8.14 -7.01 -1.99
C ALA A 73 -7.42 -7.79 -0.89
N ALA A 74 -6.81 -8.92 -1.23
CA ALA A 74 -6.03 -9.75 -0.31
C ALA A 74 -4.84 -8.99 0.29
N ALA A 75 -4.19 -8.12 -0.50
CA ALA A 75 -3.10 -7.28 -0.01
C ALA A 75 -3.60 -6.18 0.94
N VAL A 76 -4.67 -5.47 0.57
CA VAL A 76 -5.30 -4.46 1.45
C VAL A 76 -5.71 -5.08 2.79
N ASP A 77 -6.33 -6.26 2.74
CA ASP A 77 -6.78 -7.01 3.89
C ASP A 77 -5.62 -7.47 4.80
N LEU A 78 -4.53 -7.97 4.21
CA LEU A 78 -3.36 -8.36 4.98
C LEU A 78 -2.68 -7.15 5.63
N LEU A 79 -2.58 -6.03 4.91
CA LEU A 79 -2.02 -4.79 5.45
C LEU A 79 -2.92 -4.20 6.55
N ALA A 80 -4.24 -4.34 6.48
CA ALA A 80 -5.16 -3.90 7.54
C ALA A 80 -4.92 -4.62 8.89
N GLU A 81 -4.27 -5.78 8.89
CA GLU A 81 -3.86 -6.49 10.10
C GLU A 81 -2.47 -6.10 10.62
N CYS A 82 -1.75 -5.23 9.91
CA CYS A 82 -0.41 -4.79 10.29
C CYS A 82 -0.45 -3.61 11.29
N ASN A 83 0.72 -3.26 11.84
CA ASN A 83 0.86 -2.22 12.88
C ASN A 83 1.46 -0.92 12.31
N ALA A 84 2.13 -0.14 13.17
CA ALA A 84 2.71 1.16 12.83
C ALA A 84 3.72 1.14 11.67
N ILE A 85 4.26 -0.03 11.29
CA ILE A 85 5.15 -0.16 10.12
C ILE A 85 4.53 0.40 8.84
N LEU A 86 3.20 0.35 8.70
CA LEU A 86 2.48 0.88 7.54
C LEU A 86 2.62 2.39 7.37
N ILE A 87 2.60 3.15 8.47
CA ILE A 87 2.73 4.62 8.43
C ILE A 87 4.11 4.97 7.89
N SER A 88 5.16 4.34 8.44
CA SER A 88 6.54 4.57 8.01
C SER A 88 6.76 4.09 6.57
N ALA A 89 6.17 2.97 6.18
CA ALA A 89 6.24 2.46 4.82
C ALA A 89 5.54 3.40 3.82
N LEU A 90 4.37 3.95 4.16
CA LEU A 90 3.66 4.91 3.31
C LEU A 90 4.47 6.18 3.10
N GLN A 91 5.01 6.75 4.18
CA GLN A 91 5.85 7.95 4.10
C GLN A 91 7.10 7.72 3.25
N TYR A 92 7.79 6.59 3.47
CA TYR A 92 8.95 6.23 2.66
C TYR A 92 8.56 6.00 1.19
N PHE A 93 7.48 5.27 0.92
CA PHE A 93 7.06 4.97 -0.45
C PHE A 93 6.61 6.22 -1.22
N TYR A 94 5.98 7.17 -0.53
CA TYR A 94 5.54 8.42 -1.14
C TYR A 94 6.71 9.38 -1.41
N LEU A 95 7.61 9.56 -0.44
CA LEU A 95 8.68 10.57 -0.48
C LEU A 95 9.95 10.07 -1.20
N GLU A 96 10.36 8.84 -0.95
CA GLU A 96 11.68 8.31 -1.34
C GLU A 96 11.62 7.31 -2.50
N TYR A 97 10.47 6.65 -2.72
CA TYR A 97 10.31 5.76 -3.87
C TYR A 97 10.33 6.40 -5.27
N PRO A 98 10.07 7.71 -5.49
CA PRO A 98 10.32 8.30 -6.81
C PRO A 98 11.80 8.21 -7.25
N LYS A 99 12.72 7.82 -6.35
CA LYS A 99 14.17 7.76 -6.57
C LYS A 99 14.71 6.33 -6.75
N THR A 100 13.87 5.29 -6.73
CA THR A 100 14.28 3.86 -6.80
C THR A 100 14.08 3.26 -8.21
N PRO A 101 14.73 2.10 -8.52
CA PRO A 101 15.48 1.88 -9.76
C PRO A 101 14.62 1.66 -11.02
N LYS A 102 15.25 1.82 -12.19
CA LYS A 102 14.72 1.48 -13.52
C LYS A 102 13.96 0.13 -13.47
N GLY A 103 12.66 0.12 -13.76
CA GLY A 103 11.91 -1.12 -14.00
C GLY A 103 10.46 -1.16 -13.50
N ILE A 104 10.05 -0.29 -12.56
CA ILE A 104 8.65 -0.25 -12.09
C ILE A 104 7.89 0.81 -12.87
N SER A 105 6.77 0.43 -13.48
CA SER A 105 5.94 1.39 -14.21
C SER A 105 5.30 2.39 -13.23
N GLN A 106 5.02 3.61 -13.69
CA GLN A 106 4.31 4.59 -12.87
C GLN A 106 2.93 4.06 -12.44
N ILE A 107 2.30 3.22 -13.27
CA ILE A 107 1.00 2.59 -12.99
C ILE A 107 1.12 1.62 -11.81
N ASP A 108 2.12 0.76 -11.81
CA ASP A 108 2.39 -0.17 -10.70
C ASP A 108 2.64 0.57 -9.40
N ARG A 109 3.39 1.67 -9.47
CA ARG A 109 3.66 2.52 -8.32
C ARG A 109 2.39 3.17 -7.78
N ASP A 110 1.56 3.74 -8.64
CA ASP A 110 0.29 4.37 -8.26
C ASP A 110 -0.65 3.34 -7.62
N THR A 111 -0.68 2.11 -8.16
CA THR A 111 -1.47 0.99 -7.63
C THR A 111 -0.97 0.53 -6.26
N LYS A 112 0.35 0.42 -6.07
CA LYS A 112 0.94 0.07 -4.76
C LYS A 112 0.66 1.13 -3.70
N LEU A 113 0.70 2.42 -4.07
CA LEU A 113 0.31 3.51 -3.17
C LEU A 113 -1.15 3.41 -2.77
N ASP A 114 -2.03 3.15 -3.73
CA ASP A 114 -3.45 2.95 -3.48
C ASP A 114 -3.69 1.80 -2.47
N VAL A 115 -3.10 0.62 -2.72
CA VAL A 115 -3.17 -0.54 -1.81
C VAL A 115 -2.69 -0.19 -0.40
N LEU A 116 -1.58 0.56 -0.30
CA LEU A 116 -1.00 0.93 1.00
C LEU A 116 -1.87 1.97 1.75
N ILE A 117 -2.44 2.94 1.04
CA ILE A 117 -3.36 3.95 1.60
C ILE A 117 -4.63 3.27 2.11
N ASN A 118 -5.23 2.39 1.30
CA ASN A 118 -6.45 1.66 1.66
C ASN A 118 -6.22 0.64 2.78
N GLY A 119 -5.09 -0.08 2.75
CA GLY A 119 -4.66 -0.98 3.84
C GLY A 119 -4.46 -0.22 5.14
N LEU A 120 -3.78 0.93 5.10
CA LEU A 120 -3.60 1.78 6.26
C LEU A 120 -4.93 2.31 6.80
N ALA A 121 -5.85 2.74 5.94
CA ALA A 121 -7.16 3.23 6.36
C ALA A 121 -7.96 2.17 7.14
N ARG A 122 -7.79 0.89 6.79
CA ARG A 122 -8.45 -0.25 7.46
C ARG A 122 -7.67 -0.82 8.66
N ALA A 123 -6.47 -0.31 8.95
CA ALA A 123 -5.60 -0.86 9.98
C ALA A 123 -6.11 -0.65 11.41
N GLN A 124 -6.88 -1.60 11.94
CA GLN A 124 -7.59 -1.46 13.22
C GLN A 124 -6.66 -1.37 14.44
N LYS A 125 -5.42 -1.87 14.32
CA LYS A 125 -4.39 -1.77 15.37
C LYS A 125 -3.83 -0.36 15.53
N LEU A 126 -4.21 0.58 14.67
CA LEU A 126 -3.83 1.99 14.70
C LEU A 126 -5.04 2.87 15.01
N SER A 127 -4.82 3.95 15.77
CA SER A 127 -5.88 4.92 15.99
C SER A 127 -6.32 5.56 14.68
N ALA A 128 -7.61 5.88 14.56
CA ALA A 128 -8.14 6.56 13.38
C ALA A 128 -7.44 7.91 13.13
N GLU A 129 -7.03 8.59 14.20
CA GLU A 129 -6.28 9.85 14.16
C GLU A 129 -4.88 9.67 13.54
N ALA A 130 -4.14 8.62 13.96
CA ALA A 130 -2.82 8.34 13.40
C ALA A 130 -2.90 7.96 11.91
N ARG A 131 -3.89 7.13 11.54
CA ARG A 131 -4.17 6.76 10.15
C ARG A 131 -4.52 8.00 9.32
N LEU A 132 -5.45 8.82 9.79
CA LEU A 132 -5.89 10.02 9.07
C LEU A 132 -4.75 11.02 8.88
N LYS A 133 -3.92 11.23 9.91
CA LYS A 133 -2.75 12.12 9.81
C LYS A 133 -1.79 11.66 8.70
N ALA A 134 -1.53 10.36 8.61
CA ALA A 134 -0.67 9.79 7.56
C ALA A 134 -1.31 9.91 6.17
N VAL A 135 -2.61 9.67 6.04
CA VAL A 135 -3.36 9.81 4.77
C VAL A 135 -3.36 11.27 4.29
N ILE A 136 -3.62 12.25 5.17
CA ILE A 136 -3.64 13.68 4.81
C ILE A 136 -2.29 14.16 4.26
N GLN A 137 -1.17 13.61 4.74
CA GLN A 137 0.15 13.96 4.20
C GLN A 137 0.29 13.65 2.70
N MET A 138 -0.55 12.75 2.17
CA MET A 138 -0.56 12.36 0.75
C MET A 138 -1.47 13.26 -0.11
N ALA A 139 -2.16 14.25 0.47
CA ALA A 139 -3.08 15.13 -0.26
C ALA A 139 -2.42 15.91 -1.42
N GLY A 140 -1.11 16.14 -1.33
CA GLY A 140 -0.30 16.76 -2.40
C GLY A 140 0.05 15.83 -3.56
N ALA A 141 -0.47 14.59 -3.58
CA ALA A 141 -0.19 13.64 -4.65
C ALA A 141 -0.64 14.22 -6.00
N LYS A 142 0.16 14.03 -7.06
CA LYS A 142 -0.19 14.54 -8.40
C LYS A 142 -1.12 13.61 -9.18
N ARG A 143 -1.13 12.32 -8.82
CA ARG A 143 -1.72 11.24 -9.62
C ARG A 143 -3.16 10.99 -9.18
N ARG A 144 -4.09 10.94 -10.15
CA ARG A 144 -5.53 10.73 -9.92
C ARG A 144 -5.81 9.53 -9.00
N VAL A 145 -5.24 8.36 -9.31
CA VAL A 145 -5.44 7.13 -8.54
C VAL A 145 -5.11 7.33 -7.05
N VAL A 146 -3.97 7.96 -6.76
CA VAL A 146 -3.52 8.21 -5.39
C VAL A 146 -4.43 9.25 -4.70
N LYS A 147 -4.86 10.31 -5.41
CA LYS A 147 -5.81 11.29 -4.87
C LYS A 147 -7.15 10.64 -4.51
N ALA A 148 -7.68 9.79 -5.39
CA ALA A 148 -8.92 9.05 -5.14
C ALA A 148 -8.77 8.14 -3.90
N ALA A 149 -7.67 7.40 -3.79
CA ALA A 149 -7.37 6.58 -2.62
C ALA A 149 -7.30 7.41 -1.31
N VAL A 150 -6.76 8.63 -1.37
CA VAL A 150 -6.75 9.56 -0.21
C VAL A 150 -8.16 9.98 0.18
N ILE A 151 -9.02 10.30 -0.79
CA ILE A 151 -10.43 10.65 -0.56
C ILE A 151 -11.17 9.47 0.08
N ASP A 152 -11.04 8.26 -0.48
CA ASP A 152 -11.67 7.05 0.04
C ASP A 152 -11.22 6.75 1.47
N ALA A 153 -9.91 6.78 1.71
CA ALA A 153 -9.33 6.52 3.01
C ALA A 153 -9.78 7.56 4.05
N ALA A 154 -9.83 8.85 3.69
CA ALA A 154 -10.28 9.90 4.59
C ALA A 154 -11.77 9.74 4.95
N THR A 155 -12.60 9.41 3.96
CA THR A 155 -14.03 9.16 4.14
C THR A 155 -14.27 7.95 5.04
N LEU A 156 -13.54 6.85 4.82
CA LEU A 156 -13.61 5.66 5.67
C LEU A 156 -13.23 5.92 7.14
N LEU A 157 -12.30 6.86 7.37
CA LEU A 157 -11.77 7.18 8.70
C LEU A 157 -12.61 8.21 9.47
N VAL A 158 -13.66 8.74 8.85
CA VAL A 158 -14.49 9.79 9.45
C VAL A 158 -15.16 9.31 10.75
N ASN A 159 -15.14 10.16 11.76
CA ASN A 159 -15.85 10.00 13.02
C ASN A 159 -16.11 11.37 13.66
N ARG A 160 -16.81 11.39 14.79
CA ARG A 160 -17.17 12.64 15.48
C ARG A 160 -15.98 13.54 15.82
N ARG A 161 -14.80 12.97 16.11
CA ARG A 161 -13.60 13.73 16.53
C ARG A 161 -12.84 14.34 15.35
N ASN A 162 -12.86 13.69 14.19
CA ASN A 162 -12.05 14.10 13.04
C ASN A 162 -12.88 14.58 11.83
N LYS A 163 -14.22 14.62 11.92
CA LYS A 163 -15.12 15.09 10.85
C LYS A 163 -14.68 16.42 10.24
N LYS A 164 -14.30 17.40 11.07
CA LYS A 164 -13.82 18.71 10.59
C LYS A 164 -12.58 18.60 9.71
N SER A 165 -11.61 17.75 10.09
CA SER A 165 -10.39 17.56 9.32
C SER A 165 -10.65 16.86 7.98
N VAL A 166 -11.52 15.84 7.98
CA VAL A 166 -11.95 15.14 6.76
C VAL A 166 -12.69 16.11 5.83
N MET A 167 -13.68 16.85 6.33
CA MET A 167 -14.40 17.86 5.54
C MET A 167 -13.45 18.91 4.96
N THR A 168 -12.47 19.40 5.73
CA THR A 168 -11.48 20.37 5.26
C THR A 168 -10.66 19.81 4.08
N LEU A 169 -10.23 18.55 4.17
CA LEU A 169 -9.50 17.88 3.10
C LEU A 169 -10.35 17.74 1.84
N LEU A 170 -11.59 17.28 1.99
CA LEU A 170 -12.50 17.08 0.86
C LEU A 170 -12.91 18.42 0.22
N THR A 171 -13.19 19.46 1.01
CA THR A 171 -13.43 20.81 0.47
C THR A 171 -12.24 21.33 -0.34
N TRP A 172 -11.00 21.00 0.06
CA TRP A 172 -9.82 21.37 -0.71
C TRP A 172 -9.80 20.66 -2.08
N PHE A 173 -10.04 19.34 -2.11
CA PHE A 173 -10.10 18.57 -3.35
C PHE A 173 -11.28 18.96 -4.25
N ALA A 174 -12.43 19.34 -3.69
CA ALA A 174 -13.59 19.83 -4.44
C ALA A 174 -13.41 21.26 -4.99
N SER A 175 -12.44 22.02 -4.47
CA SER A 175 -12.23 23.40 -4.87
C SER A 175 -11.59 23.54 -6.27
N ASN A 176 -11.70 24.74 -6.85
CA ASN A 176 -11.03 25.09 -8.11
C ASN A 176 -9.49 25.06 -8.06
N LYS A 177 -8.88 24.78 -6.89
CA LYS A 177 -7.43 24.57 -6.76
C LYS A 177 -7.01 23.19 -7.24
N GLU A 178 -7.90 22.20 -7.19
CA GLU A 178 -7.67 20.89 -7.79
C GLU A 178 -7.94 20.98 -9.29
N THR A 179 -6.96 20.64 -10.11
CA THR A 179 -7.05 20.79 -11.57
C THR A 179 -7.80 19.64 -12.23
N ASP A 180 -7.80 18.45 -11.61
CA ASP A 180 -8.47 17.27 -12.13
C ASP A 180 -9.98 17.32 -11.84
N ALA A 181 -10.79 17.52 -12.89
CA ALA A 181 -12.25 17.61 -12.78
C ALA A 181 -12.89 16.34 -12.19
N TYR A 182 -12.31 15.16 -12.46
CA TYR A 182 -12.78 13.91 -11.89
C TYR A 182 -12.61 13.92 -10.37
N ILE A 183 -11.44 14.34 -9.87
CA ILE A 183 -11.18 14.39 -8.42
C ILE A 183 -12.04 15.44 -7.73
N ARG A 184 -12.30 16.58 -8.37
CA ARG A 184 -13.23 17.58 -7.83
C ARG A 184 -14.61 16.99 -7.62
N GLN A 185 -15.17 16.33 -8.65
CA GLN A 185 -16.50 15.71 -8.56
C GLN A 185 -16.50 14.58 -7.54
N TYR A 186 -15.51 13.69 -7.59
CA TYR A 186 -15.41 12.56 -6.66
C TYR A 186 -15.35 13.02 -5.20
N SER A 187 -14.64 14.12 -4.93
CA SER A 187 -14.59 14.71 -3.60
C SER A 187 -15.86 15.45 -3.19
N GLN A 188 -16.63 15.95 -4.16
CA GLN A 188 -17.94 16.57 -3.92
C GLN A 188 -18.97 15.50 -3.53
N ASP A 189 -19.00 14.37 -4.26
CA ASP A 189 -19.85 13.23 -3.94
C ASP A 189 -19.54 12.71 -2.52
N ALA A 190 -18.25 12.56 -2.19
CA ALA A 190 -17.82 12.17 -0.85
C ALA A 190 -18.18 13.19 0.25
N LEU A 191 -18.30 14.48 -0.06
CA LEU A 191 -18.78 15.48 0.90
C LEU A 191 -20.28 15.32 1.18
N GLU A 192 -21.06 15.05 0.14
CA GLU A 192 -22.51 14.88 0.23
C GLU A 192 -22.88 13.66 1.08
N ASP A 193 -22.13 12.57 0.97
CA ASP A 193 -22.30 11.36 1.80
C ASP A 193 -22.01 11.58 3.30
N LEU A 194 -21.31 12.66 3.66
CA LEU A 194 -20.91 12.98 5.04
C LEU A 194 -21.85 13.98 5.74
N VAL A 195 -22.79 14.59 5.02
CA VAL A 195 -23.75 15.57 5.54
C VAL A 195 -24.95 14.84 6.14
#